data_AF-A0A7K2J6J4-F1
#
_entry.id   AF-A0A7K2J6J4-F1
#
_cell.length_a   1.000
_cell.length_b   1.000
_cell.length_c   1.000
_cell.angle_alpha   90.00
_cell.angle_beta   90.00
_cell.angle_gamma   90.00
#
_symmetry.space_group_name_H-M   'P 1'
#
loop_
_entity.id
_entity.type
_entity.pdbx_description
1 polymer ?
#
loop_
_entity_poly.entity_id
_entity_poly.type
_entity_poly.pdbx_seq_one_letter_code
_entity_poly.pdbx_strand_id
1 'polypeptide(L)'
;RQDCPYPYVCFYQGNGKTGQYKDVTSGYQSVGRSSSATSIYNSRNDDVVYVRYSDGLVVCAPPKKQLNLSRYPAKSITGVRISSSPKC
;
A
#
# COMPACT_ATOMS: atom_id res chain seq x y z
N ARG A 1 11.66 1.16 7.45
CA ARG A 1 11.11 0.14 8.37
C ARG A 1 11.76 -1.19 8.02
N GLN A 2 12.45 -1.84 8.96
CA GLN A 2 13.24 -3.06 8.70
C GLN A 2 12.39 -4.33 8.53
N ASP A 3 11.08 -4.28 8.73
CA ASP A 3 10.20 -5.45 8.75
C ASP A 3 9.38 -5.64 7.44
N CYS A 4 9.69 -4.86 6.41
CA CYS A 4 9.15 -5.04 5.07
C CYS A 4 10.22 -5.59 4.11
N PRO A 5 10.33 -6.92 3.99
CA PRO A 5 11.31 -7.52 3.10
C PRO A 5 10.98 -7.18 1.64
N TYR A 6 12.01 -7.03 0.81
CA TYR A 6 11.81 -6.98 -0.64
C TYR A 6 11.30 -8.34 -1.16
N PRO A 7 10.37 -8.40 -2.13
CA PRO A 7 9.70 -7.30 -2.83
C PRO A 7 8.29 -7.00 -2.27
N TYR A 8 8.08 -7.04 -0.96
CA TYR A 8 6.76 -6.86 -0.35
C TYR A 8 6.35 -5.40 -0.23
N VAL A 9 5.05 -5.19 -0.23
CA VAL A 9 4.41 -3.93 0.12
C VAL A 9 3.72 -4.13 1.44
N CYS A 10 4.16 -3.42 2.47
CA CYS A 10 3.71 -3.66 3.83
C CYS A 10 2.82 -2.54 4.32
N PHE A 11 1.72 -2.92 4.96
CA PHE A 11 0.72 -2.06 5.55
C PHE A 11 0.90 -2.03 7.06
N TYR A 12 0.71 -0.86 7.65
CA TYR A 12 0.99 -0.63 9.06
C TYR A 12 -0.07 0.22 9.71
N GLN A 13 -0.41 -0.12 10.95
CA GLN A 13 -1.19 0.70 11.85
C GLN A 13 -0.33 1.01 13.08
N GLY A 14 0.09 2.27 13.21
CA GLY A 14 1.11 2.66 14.19
C GLY A 14 2.43 1.93 13.94
N ASN A 15 2.91 1.17 14.92
CA ASN A 15 4.13 0.37 14.82
C ASN A 15 3.88 -1.09 14.38
N GLY A 16 2.63 -1.53 14.29
CA GLY A 16 2.28 -2.90 13.93
C GLY A 16 2.07 -3.09 12.44
N LYS A 17 2.67 -4.13 11.84
CA LYS A 17 2.38 -4.57 10.48
C LYS A 17 1.03 -5.29 10.44
N THR A 18 0.10 -4.79 9.62
CA THR A 18 -1.25 -5.34 9.48
C THR A 18 -1.39 -6.30 8.29
N GLY A 19 -0.48 -6.21 7.32
CA GLY A 19 -0.51 -7.02 6.12
C GLY A 19 0.68 -6.76 5.20
N GLN A 20 0.89 -7.66 4.26
CA GLN A 20 1.92 -7.54 3.23
C GLN A 20 1.45 -8.17 1.93
N TYR A 21 1.80 -7.55 0.80
CA TYR A 21 1.37 -7.95 -0.54
C TYR A 21 2.56 -8.04 -1.46
N LYS A 22 2.61 -9.08 -2.29
CA LYS A 22 3.70 -9.32 -3.24
C LYS A 22 3.22 -9.35 -4.68
N ASP A 23 1.98 -9.75 -4.95
CA ASP A 23 1.59 -10.10 -6.30
C ASP A 23 1.23 -8.89 -7.15
N VAL A 24 1.86 -8.80 -8.32
CA VAL A 24 1.50 -7.85 -9.37
C VAL A 24 0.18 -8.32 -9.97
N THR A 25 -0.81 -7.43 -10.01
CA THR A 25 -2.19 -7.79 -10.36
C THR A 25 -2.79 -6.72 -11.27
N SER A 26 -3.64 -7.15 -12.21
CA SER A 26 -4.38 -6.23 -13.08
C SER A 26 -5.46 -5.43 -12.32
N GLY A 27 -5.98 -5.99 -11.22
CA GLY A 27 -7.00 -5.39 -10.37
C GLY A 27 -6.56 -5.13 -8.93
N TYR A 28 -7.48 -4.59 -8.12
CA TYR A 28 -7.25 -4.38 -6.69
C TYR A 28 -7.48 -5.67 -5.89
N GLN A 29 -6.48 -6.04 -5.09
CA GLN A 29 -6.57 -7.08 -4.07
C GLN A 29 -7.21 -6.51 -2.80
N SER A 30 -8.06 -7.30 -2.13
CA SER A 30 -8.70 -6.89 -0.87
C SER A 30 -7.67 -6.80 0.27
N VAL A 31 -7.77 -5.75 1.08
CA VAL A 31 -6.78 -5.48 2.13
C VAL A 31 -7.14 -6.07 3.50
N GLY A 32 -8.36 -6.58 3.70
CA GLY A 32 -8.80 -7.22 4.94
C GLY A 32 -8.44 -6.42 6.22
N ARG A 33 -7.60 -7.01 7.08
CA ARG A 33 -7.10 -6.39 8.33
C ARG A 33 -6.31 -5.10 8.13
N SER A 34 -5.79 -4.85 6.93
CA SER A 34 -5.07 -3.62 6.58
C SER A 34 -5.99 -2.47 6.17
N SER A 35 -7.32 -2.63 6.28
CA SER A 35 -8.30 -1.57 6.00
C SER A 35 -8.14 -0.32 6.89
N SER A 36 -7.57 -0.47 8.08
CA SER A 36 -7.27 0.61 9.04
C SER A 36 -5.80 1.03 9.05
N ALA A 37 -5.00 0.63 8.06
CA ALA A 37 -3.59 0.98 8.02
C ALA A 37 -3.40 2.50 7.89
N THR A 38 -2.48 3.06 8.68
CA THR A 38 -2.12 4.48 8.67
C THR A 38 -0.93 4.79 7.77
N SER A 39 -0.18 3.76 7.36
CA SER A 39 0.96 3.94 6.45
C SER A 39 1.25 2.68 5.66
N ILE A 40 1.86 2.86 4.50
CA ILE A 40 2.40 1.77 3.69
C ILE A 40 3.86 2.01 3.36
N TYR A 41 4.60 0.94 3.19
CA TYR A 41 5.96 0.99 2.66
C TYR A 41 6.06 0.10 1.42
N ASN A 42 6.40 0.73 0.29
CA ASN A 42 6.72 0.03 -0.92
C ASN A 42 8.23 -0.26 -0.92
N SER A 43 8.62 -1.50 -0.63
CA SER A 43 10.04 -1.90 -0.64
C SER A 43 10.61 -2.10 -2.05
N ARG A 44 9.73 -2.11 -3.08
CA ARG A 44 10.09 -2.46 -4.45
C ARG A 44 10.88 -1.34 -5.11
N ASN A 45 11.62 -1.69 -6.16
CA ASN A 45 12.58 -0.80 -6.83
C ASN A 45 11.98 -0.06 -8.03
N ASP A 46 11.04 -0.71 -8.72
CA ASP A 46 10.55 -0.37 -10.05
C ASP A 46 9.03 -0.59 -10.21
N ASP A 47 8.36 -1.11 -9.18
CA ASP A 47 6.90 -1.25 -9.14
C ASP A 47 6.28 -0.15 -8.27
N VAL A 48 5.15 0.40 -8.73
CA VAL A 48 4.31 1.31 -7.94
C VAL A 48 3.15 0.56 -7.28
N VAL A 49 2.65 1.15 -6.20
CA VAL A 49 1.52 0.61 -5.45
C VAL A 49 0.39 1.63 -5.45
N TYR A 50 -0.77 1.20 -5.91
CA TYR A 50 -2.00 1.95 -5.79
C TYR A 50 -2.79 1.45 -4.59
N VAL A 51 -3.21 2.36 -3.73
CA VAL A 51 -4.08 2.10 -2.59
C VAL A 51 -5.42 2.75 -2.87
N ARG A 52 -6.48 1.95 -2.82
CA ARG A 52 -7.86 2.40 -3.03
C ARG A 52 -8.57 2.51 -1.69
N TYR A 53 -9.25 3.62 -1.49
CA TYR A 53 -10.08 3.88 -0.32
C TYR A 53 -11.56 3.55 -0.57
N SER A 54 -12.37 3.57 0.48
CA SER A 54 -13.81 3.30 0.44
C SER A 54 -14.63 4.38 -0.26
N ASP A 55 -14.12 5.61 -0.33
CA ASP A 55 -14.71 6.74 -1.04
C ASP A 55 -14.30 6.81 -2.53
N GLY A 56 -13.50 5.84 -3.00
CA GLY A 56 -13.01 5.79 -4.38
C GLY A 56 -11.70 6.55 -4.60
N LEU A 57 -11.16 7.25 -3.60
CA LEU A 57 -9.83 7.87 -3.70
C LEU A 57 -8.78 6.79 -3.98
N VAL A 58 -7.87 7.08 -4.91
CA VAL A 58 -6.72 6.23 -5.21
C VAL A 58 -5.46 7.04 -4.99
N VAL A 59 -4.54 6.51 -4.18
CA VAL A 59 -3.24 7.12 -3.92
C VAL A 59 -2.14 6.19 -4.40
N CYS A 60 -1.05 6.77 -4.89
CA CYS A 60 0.08 6.01 -5.39
C CYS A 60 1.29 6.14 -4.47
N ALA A 61 1.91 5.02 -4.12
CA ALA A 61 3.16 4.96 -3.40
C ALA A 61 4.31 4.60 -4.36
N PRO A 62 5.26 5.53 -4.58
CA PRO A 62 6.42 5.28 -5.42
C PRO A 62 7.32 4.16 -4.87
N PRO A 63 8.22 3.61 -5.71
CA PRO A 63 9.23 2.64 -5.28
C PRO A 63 10.10 3.18 -4.13
N LYS A 64 10.48 2.31 -3.19
CA LYS A 64 11.29 2.61 -2.00
C LYS A 64 10.76 3.74 -1.10
N LYS A 65 9.48 4.11 -1.22
CA LYS A 65 8.89 5.19 -0.42
C LYS A 65 7.89 4.66 0.60
N GLN A 66 7.84 5.37 1.73
CA GLN A 66 6.76 5.25 2.70
C GLN A 66 5.70 6.30 2.39
N LEU A 67 4.44 5.90 2.36
CA LEU A 67 3.31 6.81 2.23
C LEU A 67 2.53 6.86 3.54
N ASN A 68 2.21 8.06 4.00
CA ASN A 68 1.35 8.28 5.15
C ASN A 68 -0.11 8.36 4.68
N LEU A 69 -0.87 7.31 4.96
CA LEU A 69 -2.26 7.16 4.53
C LEU A 69 -3.22 7.99 5.40
N SER A 70 -2.84 8.34 6.63
CA SER A 70 -3.64 9.20 7.52
C SER A 70 -3.73 10.66 7.06
N ARG A 71 -2.95 11.06 6.04
CA ARG A 71 -3.06 12.39 5.43
C ARG A 71 -4.27 12.53 4.50
N TYR A 72 -4.86 11.42 4.10
CA TYR A 72 -6.02 11.41 3.23
C TYR A 72 -7.28 11.26 4.10
N PRO A 73 -8.32 12.09 3.90
CA PRO A 73 -9.51 12.14 4.77
C PRO A 73 -10.41 10.90 4.69
N ALA A 74 -10.01 9.90 3.90
CA ALA A 74 -10.79 8.72 3.61
C ALA A 74 -10.81 7.72 4.79
N LYS A 75 -11.98 7.11 5.05
CA LYS A 75 -12.24 6.33 6.27
C LYS A 75 -11.54 4.98 6.33
N SER A 76 -11.38 4.30 5.20
CA SER A 76 -10.82 2.94 5.18
C SER A 76 -10.24 2.58 3.82
N ILE A 77 -9.20 1.76 3.83
CA ILE A 77 -8.60 1.19 2.64
C ILE A 77 -9.40 -0.04 2.24
N THR A 78 -9.75 -0.14 0.96
CA THR A 78 -10.50 -1.27 0.39
C THR A 78 -9.65 -2.13 -0.51
N GLY A 79 -8.59 -1.58 -1.10
CA GLY A 79 -7.80 -2.32 -2.07
C GLY A 79 -6.35 -1.89 -2.20
N VAL A 80 -5.53 -2.82 -2.63
CA VAL A 80 -4.15 -2.58 -3.05
C VAL A 80 -3.91 -3.18 -4.43
N ARG A 81 -3.23 -2.45 -5.30
CA ARG A 81 -2.82 -2.93 -6.63
C ARG A 81 -1.36 -2.61 -6.84
N ILE A 82 -0.56 -3.64 -7.08
CA ILE A 82 0.85 -3.50 -7.44
C ILE A 82 0.94 -3.53 -8.96
N SER A 83 1.63 -2.55 -9.52
CA SER A 83 1.76 -2.36 -10.97
C SER A 83 3.24 -2.23 -11.34
N SER A 84 3.66 -2.87 -12.42
CA SER A 84 5.03 -2.81 -12.95
C SER A 84 5.36 -1.49 -13.66
N SER A 85 4.72 -0.40 -13.25
CA SER A 85 5.05 0.94 -13.72
C SER A 85 6.11 1.54 -12.79
N PRO A 86 7.16 2.19 -13.32
CA PRO A 86 8.18 2.84 -12.50
C PRO A 86 7.73 4.17 -11.89
N LYS A 87 6.55 4.70 -12.28
CA LYS A 87 6.08 6.02 -11.85
C LYS A 87 4.61 6.04 -11.48
N CYS A 88 4.36 6.75 -10.37
CA CYS A 88 3.11 7.41 -10.07
C CYS A 88 3.03 8.67 -10.96
#